data_AF-A0A7X1JCA9-F1
#
_entry.id   AF-A0A7X1JCA9-F1
#
_cell.length_a   1.000
_cell.length_b   1.000
_cell.length_c   1.000
_cell.angle_alpha   90.00
_cell.angle_beta   90.00
_cell.angle_gamma   90.00
#
_symmetry.space_group_name_H-M   'P 1'
#
loop_
_entity.id
_entity.type
_entity.pdbx_description
1 polymer ?
#
loop_
_entity_poly.entity_id
_entity_poly.type
_entity_poly.pdbx_seq_one_letter_code
_entity_poly.pdbx_strand_id
1 'polypeptide(L)'
;MTVMAQSAREAWAQIAATRNSTELIEELNSERPRPPVSGTTRLLEPQVPVVLDGEVVDDLEQLNAALPLNFTRLSYEGSVALGAFTDRKAMLSEVRRMNGDTRGDFGLPSHTRVWEDGNEGGDRLELEAGFHWRDLTRVPRGFLHTQNWNDIISSVSVCAFNVELFDDIHLSGARFFIDRHNRIPDLTPFGFNDRTSSFINYG
;
A
#
# COMPACT_ATOMS: atom_id res chain seq x y z
N MET A 1 22.71 -21.79 0.59
CA MET A 1 21.39 -21.67 -0.06
C MET A 1 20.39 -22.27 0.91
N THR A 2 19.89 -21.45 1.84
CA THR A 2 18.95 -21.92 2.87
C THR A 2 17.62 -21.28 2.55
N VAL A 3 16.82 -22.00 1.76
CA VAL A 3 15.39 -21.73 1.64
C VAL A 3 14.82 -22.06 3.02
N MET A 4 14.71 -21.07 3.89
CA MET A 4 13.97 -21.20 5.15
C MET A 4 12.56 -21.62 4.74
N ALA A 5 12.12 -22.76 5.26
CA ALA A 5 10.83 -23.33 4.95
C ALA A 5 9.73 -22.27 5.16
N GLN A 6 9.17 -21.77 4.06
CA GLN A 6 7.86 -21.12 4.08
C GLN A 6 6.94 -22.11 4.78
N SER A 7 6.35 -21.67 5.89
CA SER A 7 5.35 -22.50 6.56
C SER A 7 4.25 -22.84 5.55
N ALA A 8 3.62 -24.01 5.67
CA ALA A 8 2.50 -24.36 4.78
C ALA A 8 1.39 -23.28 4.77
N ARG A 9 1.30 -22.48 5.84
CA ARG A 9 0.48 -21.26 5.98
C ARG A 9 0.84 -20.18 4.95
N GLU A 10 2.13 -19.89 4.77
CA GLU A 10 2.61 -18.89 3.82
C GLU A 10 2.49 -19.37 2.37
N ALA A 11 2.63 -20.68 2.12
CA ALA A 11 2.43 -21.26 0.79
C ALA A 11 0.98 -21.12 0.29
N TRP A 12 -0.02 -21.32 1.17
CA TRP A 12 -1.44 -21.14 0.81
C TRP A 12 -1.81 -19.69 0.52
N ALA A 13 -1.22 -18.74 1.26
CA ALA A 13 -1.38 -17.34 0.93
C ALA A 13 -0.84 -17.10 -0.49
N GLN A 14 0.39 -17.48 -0.82
CA GLN A 14 0.91 -17.26 -2.19
C GLN A 14 0.01 -17.85 -3.31
N ILE A 15 -0.74 -18.93 -3.05
CA ILE A 15 -1.63 -19.56 -4.04
C ILE A 15 -2.77 -18.63 -4.50
N ALA A 16 -3.33 -17.79 -3.63
CA ALA A 16 -4.43 -16.93 -4.04
C ALA A 16 -3.94 -15.55 -4.56
N ALA A 17 -2.64 -15.26 -4.45
CA ALA A 17 -2.03 -14.11 -5.10
C ALA A 17 -2.07 -14.31 -6.63
N THR A 18 -2.38 -13.24 -7.35
CA THR A 18 -2.47 -13.28 -8.82
C THR A 18 -1.26 -12.58 -9.42
N ARG A 19 -0.70 -13.15 -10.48
CA ARG A 19 0.40 -12.50 -11.21
C ARG A 19 -0.09 -11.20 -11.86
N ASN A 20 0.72 -10.17 -11.80
CA ASN A 20 0.47 -8.92 -12.50
C ASN A 20 0.51 -9.18 -14.01
N SER A 21 -0.55 -8.79 -14.71
CA SER A 21 -0.56 -8.74 -16.17
C SER A 21 -0.16 -7.35 -16.64
N THR A 22 0.34 -7.24 -17.88
CA THR A 22 0.67 -5.94 -18.47
C THR A 22 -0.55 -5.03 -18.49
N GLU A 23 -1.72 -5.57 -18.82
CA GLU A 23 -2.98 -4.83 -18.87
C GLU A 23 -3.36 -4.27 -17.50
N LEU A 24 -3.16 -5.05 -16.41
CA LEU A 24 -3.40 -4.55 -15.06
C LEU A 24 -2.47 -3.39 -14.71
N ILE A 25 -1.18 -3.52 -15.03
CA ILE A 25 -0.21 -2.47 -14.75
C ILE A 25 -0.52 -1.21 -15.55
N GLU A 26 -0.91 -1.35 -16.82
CA GLU A 26 -1.37 -0.25 -17.65
C GLU A 26 -2.66 0.38 -17.09
N GLU A 27 -3.62 -0.42 -16.64
CA GLU A 27 -4.86 0.05 -16.03
C GLU A 27 -4.58 0.90 -14.79
N LEU A 28 -3.78 0.39 -13.85
CA LEU A 28 -3.43 1.09 -12.59
C LEU A 28 -2.63 2.37 -12.83
N ASN A 29 -1.86 2.43 -13.91
CA ASN A 29 -1.08 3.59 -14.31
C ASN A 29 -1.83 4.55 -15.24
N SER A 30 -3.00 4.15 -15.77
CA SER A 30 -3.80 4.98 -16.64
C SER A 30 -4.59 6.05 -15.86
N GLU A 31 -4.97 7.12 -16.55
CA GLU A 31 -5.91 8.13 -16.05
C GLU A 31 -7.38 7.69 -16.20
N ARG A 32 -7.63 6.41 -16.51
CA ARG A 32 -9.00 5.92 -16.64
C ARG A 32 -9.73 6.08 -15.31
N PRO A 33 -11.06 6.32 -15.34
CA PRO A 33 -11.87 6.28 -14.15
C PRO A 33 -11.61 4.98 -13.41
N ARG A 34 -11.25 5.08 -12.13
CA ARG A 34 -10.99 3.92 -11.30
C ARG A 34 -12.23 3.03 -11.21
N PRO A 35 -12.04 1.72 -10.95
CA PRO A 35 -13.17 0.87 -10.59
C PRO A 35 -13.98 1.53 -9.47
N PRO A 36 -15.32 1.45 -9.53
CA PRO A 36 -16.16 1.99 -8.47
C PRO A 36 -15.81 1.28 -7.16
N VAL A 37 -15.81 2.05 -6.07
CA VAL A 37 -15.59 1.52 -4.72
C VAL A 37 -16.76 0.57 -4.41
N SER A 38 -16.43 -0.66 -4.04
CA SER A 38 -17.37 -1.75 -3.75
C SER A 38 -18.06 -1.58 -2.39
N GLY A 39 -17.44 -0.80 -1.49
CA GLY A 39 -17.92 -0.53 -0.13
C GLY A 39 -18.14 0.95 0.19
N THR A 40 -18.28 1.24 1.49
CA THR A 40 -18.37 2.61 1.99
C THR A 40 -16.98 3.25 1.97
N THR A 41 -16.86 4.42 1.35
CA THR A 41 -15.65 5.25 1.45
C THR A 41 -15.41 5.58 2.92
N ARG A 42 -14.28 5.12 3.46
CA ARG A 42 -13.89 5.38 4.84
C ARG A 42 -13.25 6.77 4.94
N LEU A 43 -13.64 7.55 5.94
CA LEU A 43 -13.03 8.84 6.20
C LEU A 43 -11.56 8.64 6.59
N LEU A 44 -10.69 9.47 6.04
CA LEU A 44 -9.27 9.54 6.36
C LEU A 44 -9.07 10.50 7.54
N GLU A 45 -8.40 10.00 8.57
CA GLU A 45 -8.07 10.75 9.79
C GLU A 45 -6.55 10.72 10.02
N PRO A 46 -5.76 11.44 9.21
CA PRO A 46 -4.31 11.48 9.37
C PRO A 46 -3.92 12.27 10.63
N GLN A 47 -2.87 11.82 11.31
CA GLN A 47 -2.29 12.47 12.50
C GLN A 47 -1.03 13.27 12.17
N VAL A 48 -0.69 13.36 10.88
CA VAL A 48 0.41 14.16 10.33
C VAL A 48 -0.17 15.23 9.41
N PRO A 49 0.58 16.33 9.16
CA PRO A 49 0.18 17.33 8.18
C PRO A 49 -0.16 16.70 6.82
N VAL A 50 -1.22 17.18 6.18
CA VAL A 50 -1.64 16.74 4.85
C VAL A 50 -1.28 17.81 3.84
N VAL A 51 -0.67 17.38 2.74
CA VAL A 51 -0.34 18.25 1.60
C VAL A 51 -1.10 17.72 0.38
N LEU A 52 -2.15 18.41 -0.04
CA LEU A 52 -2.95 18.08 -1.22
C LEU A 52 -2.46 18.86 -2.44
N ASP A 53 -1.96 18.15 -3.45
CA ASP A 53 -1.46 18.74 -4.71
C ASP A 53 -0.46 19.90 -4.49
N GLY A 54 0.32 19.84 -3.39
CA GLY A 54 1.35 20.81 -3.03
C GLY A 54 0.92 21.88 -2.01
N GLU A 55 -0.36 21.92 -1.62
CA GLU A 55 -0.89 22.87 -0.64
C GLU A 55 -1.22 22.18 0.68
N VAL A 56 -0.91 22.81 1.82
CA VAL A 56 -1.28 22.27 3.14
C VAL A 56 -2.79 22.34 3.31
N VAL A 57 -3.38 21.24 3.75
CA VAL A 57 -4.81 21.14 4.03
C VAL A 57 -5.06 21.07 5.52
N ASP A 58 -5.73 22.10 6.05
CA ASP A 58 -6.20 22.12 7.44
C ASP A 58 -7.62 21.56 7.59
N ASP A 59 -8.39 21.51 6.50
CA ASP A 59 -9.77 21.02 6.46
C ASP A 59 -9.85 19.57 5.95
N LEU A 60 -9.97 18.63 6.89
CA LEU A 60 -10.12 17.22 6.58
C LEU A 60 -11.47 16.89 5.91
N GLU A 61 -12.51 17.71 6.05
CA GLU A 61 -13.78 17.48 5.35
C GLU A 61 -13.59 17.68 3.84
N GLN A 62 -12.85 18.72 3.44
CA GLN A 62 -12.50 18.95 2.04
C GLN A 62 -11.67 17.79 1.45
N LEU A 63 -10.68 17.30 2.21
CA LEU A 63 -9.88 16.14 1.80
C LEU A 63 -10.76 14.89 1.59
N ASN A 64 -11.66 14.62 2.54
CA ASN A 64 -12.54 13.46 2.51
C ASN A 64 -13.59 13.55 1.40
N ALA A 65 -14.07 14.75 1.07
CA ALA A 65 -14.98 14.98 -0.05
C ALA A 65 -14.32 14.75 -1.42
N ALA A 66 -12.99 14.88 -1.51
CA ALA A 66 -12.21 14.64 -2.72
C ALA A 66 -11.81 13.16 -2.91
N LEU A 67 -12.14 12.28 -1.97
CA LEU A 67 -11.83 10.86 -2.09
C LEU A 67 -12.54 10.20 -3.29
N PRO A 68 -11.93 9.18 -3.91
CA PRO A 68 -10.66 8.60 -3.50
C PRO A 68 -9.45 9.40 -4.03
N LEU A 69 -8.28 9.32 -3.37
CA LEU A 69 -7.07 10.05 -3.78
C LEU A 69 -5.87 9.12 -3.91
N ASN A 70 -4.74 9.67 -4.37
CA ASN A 70 -3.44 9.01 -4.41
C ASN A 70 -2.61 9.52 -3.23
N PHE A 71 -2.16 8.63 -2.37
CA PHE A 71 -1.43 8.97 -1.17
C PHE A 71 0.00 8.46 -1.24
N THR A 72 0.94 9.19 -0.65
CA THR A 72 2.28 8.70 -0.37
C THR A 72 2.86 9.42 0.84
N ARG A 73 3.82 8.80 1.51
CA ARG A 73 4.57 9.46 2.59
C ARG A 73 5.46 10.55 1.98
N LEU A 74 5.36 11.77 2.49
CA LEU A 74 6.24 12.88 2.11
C LEU A 74 7.07 13.38 3.30
N SER A 75 8.07 14.20 2.99
CA SER A 75 8.65 15.13 3.96
C SER A 75 8.25 16.56 3.61
N TYR A 76 7.65 17.26 4.56
CA TYR A 76 7.25 18.66 4.45
C TYR A 76 7.85 19.43 5.61
N GLU A 77 8.58 20.52 5.33
CA GLU A 77 9.27 21.35 6.33
C GLU A 77 10.14 20.55 7.32
N GLY A 78 10.79 19.49 6.84
CA GLY A 78 11.65 18.63 7.66
C GLY A 78 10.93 17.64 8.57
N SER A 79 9.60 17.57 8.51
CA SER A 79 8.77 16.60 9.23
C SER A 79 8.10 15.60 8.27
N VAL A 80 7.60 14.49 8.82
CA VAL A 80 6.79 13.53 8.04
C VAL A 80 5.41 14.13 7.77
N ALA A 81 4.94 13.99 6.54
CA ALA A 81 3.62 14.43 6.10
C ALA A 81 2.95 13.37 5.23
N LEU A 82 1.64 13.50 5.07
CA LEU A 82 0.85 12.74 4.11
C LEU A 82 0.69 13.56 2.83
N GLY A 83 1.33 13.13 1.74
CA GLY A 83 1.05 13.67 0.42
C GLY A 83 -0.23 13.07 -0.12
N ALA A 84 -1.17 13.91 -0.50
CA ALA A 84 -2.40 13.56 -1.19
C ALA A 84 -2.39 14.18 -2.58
N PHE A 85 -2.81 13.44 -3.59
CA PHE A 85 -2.82 13.91 -4.96
C PHE A 85 -4.10 13.51 -5.66
N THR A 86 -4.65 14.41 -6.46
CA THR A 86 -5.76 14.11 -7.38
C THR A 86 -5.25 13.38 -8.63
N ASP A 87 -4.04 13.73 -9.08
CA ASP A 87 -3.37 13.12 -10.21
C ASP A 87 -2.25 12.13 -9.80
N ARG A 88 -2.25 10.95 -10.43
CA ARG A 88 -1.24 9.91 -10.18
C ARG A 88 0.14 10.35 -10.65
N LYS A 89 0.22 11.01 -11.82
CA LYS A 89 1.52 11.38 -12.40
C LYS A 89 2.21 12.40 -11.51
N ALA A 90 1.46 13.34 -10.93
CA ALA A 90 1.94 14.27 -9.91
C ALA A 90 2.52 13.53 -8.69
N MET A 91 1.77 12.58 -8.11
CA MET A 91 2.27 11.76 -7.00
C MET A 91 3.58 11.05 -7.34
N LEU A 92 3.63 10.35 -8.49
CA LEU A 92 4.82 9.61 -8.91
C LEU A 92 6.01 10.54 -9.21
N SER A 93 5.75 11.74 -9.73
CA SER A 93 6.78 12.77 -9.93
C SER A 93 7.36 13.21 -8.59
N GLU A 94 6.53 13.41 -7.58
CA GLU A 94 6.96 13.83 -6.25
C GLU A 94 7.78 12.74 -5.53
N VAL A 95 7.34 11.48 -5.62
CA VAL A 95 8.12 10.34 -5.10
C VAL A 95 9.52 10.29 -5.72
N ARG A 96 9.61 10.45 -7.06
CA ARG A 96 10.90 10.47 -7.77
C ARG A 96 11.77 11.64 -7.32
N ARG A 97 11.16 12.80 -7.05
CA ARG A 97 11.86 13.98 -6.55
C ARG A 97 12.49 13.73 -5.18
N MET A 98 11.78 13.06 -4.27
CA MET A 98 12.26 12.80 -2.91
C MET A 98 13.40 11.79 -2.85
N ASN A 99 13.31 10.69 -3.61
CA ASN A 99 14.25 9.57 -3.46
C ASN A 99 15.55 9.76 -4.25
N GLY A 100 15.60 10.75 -5.14
CA GLY A 100 16.68 10.88 -6.11
C GLY A 100 16.80 9.61 -6.98
N ASP A 101 17.70 9.61 -7.97
CA ASP A 101 17.87 8.46 -8.88
C ASP A 101 18.68 7.32 -8.20
N THR A 102 18.32 6.93 -6.97
CA THR A 102 18.94 5.79 -6.26
C THR A 102 18.44 4.49 -6.87
N ARG A 103 19.06 4.14 -8.00
CA ARG A 103 18.98 2.84 -8.67
C ARG A 103 20.05 1.92 -8.08
N GLY A 104 19.79 1.40 -6.88
CA GLY A 104 20.63 0.37 -6.28
C GLY A 104 19.80 -0.83 -5.90
N ASP A 105 19.82 -1.88 -6.71
CA ASP A 105 19.37 -3.20 -6.28
C ASP A 105 20.49 -3.81 -5.43
N PHE A 106 20.40 -3.62 -4.11
CA PHE A 106 21.43 -4.05 -3.16
C PHE A 106 21.32 -5.53 -2.76
N GLY A 107 20.69 -6.37 -3.59
CA GLY A 107 20.38 -7.76 -3.22
C GLY A 107 19.31 -7.82 -2.12
N LEU A 108 18.38 -6.86 -2.13
CA LEU A 108 17.24 -6.86 -1.22
C LEU A 108 16.25 -7.96 -1.63
N PRO A 109 15.43 -8.46 -0.69
CA PRO A 109 14.39 -9.43 -1.04
C PRO A 109 13.46 -8.91 -2.14
N SER A 110 12.97 -9.81 -3.00
CA SER A 110 11.98 -9.46 -4.04
C SER A 110 10.58 -9.25 -3.47
N HIS A 111 10.31 -9.80 -2.29
CA HIS A 111 8.99 -9.79 -1.69
C HIS A 111 8.76 -8.59 -0.77
N THR A 112 7.50 -8.17 -0.73
CA THR A 112 6.96 -7.22 0.25
C THR A 112 6.47 -7.97 1.46
N ARG A 113 6.60 -7.37 2.64
CA ARG A 113 6.02 -7.89 3.88
C ARG A 113 5.04 -6.89 4.45
N VAL A 114 3.90 -7.39 4.92
CA VAL A 114 2.88 -6.63 5.64
C VAL A 114 2.55 -7.35 6.95
N TRP A 115 2.17 -6.58 7.96
CA TRP A 115 1.91 -7.07 9.31
C TRP A 115 0.58 -6.56 9.86
N GLU A 116 -0.03 -7.35 10.73
CA GLU A 116 -1.28 -6.98 11.38
C GLU A 116 -1.09 -5.84 12.40
N ASP A 117 0.06 -5.80 13.08
CA ASP A 117 0.33 -4.79 14.09
C ASP A 117 1.32 -3.74 13.59
N GLY A 118 1.33 -2.60 14.27
CA GLY A 118 2.40 -1.63 14.17
C GLY A 118 3.75 -2.25 14.57
N ASN A 119 4.83 -1.61 14.12
CA ASN A 119 6.22 -1.96 14.34
C ASN A 119 6.61 -3.37 13.85
N GLU A 120 5.98 -3.86 12.77
CA GLU A 120 6.20 -5.21 12.21
C GLU A 120 5.88 -6.33 13.21
N GLY A 121 4.88 -6.11 14.06
CA GLY A 121 4.40 -7.06 15.06
C GLY A 121 3.32 -8.01 14.53
N GLY A 122 3.01 -9.04 15.33
CA GLY A 122 1.91 -9.95 15.06
C GLY A 122 2.11 -10.88 13.87
N ASP A 123 1.00 -11.33 13.29
CA ASP A 123 0.97 -12.11 12.06
C ASP A 123 1.54 -11.32 10.88
N ARG A 124 2.15 -12.05 9.94
CA ARG A 124 2.77 -11.52 8.71
C ARG A 124 2.22 -12.18 7.47
N LEU A 125 2.05 -11.39 6.41
CA LEU A 125 1.80 -11.82 5.04
C LEU A 125 2.93 -11.33 4.13
N GLU A 126 3.38 -12.18 3.21
CA GLU A 126 4.40 -11.84 2.23
C GLU A 126 3.77 -11.84 0.83
N LEU A 127 4.27 -10.99 -0.07
CA LEU A 127 3.84 -10.95 -1.47
C LEU A 127 5.07 -10.84 -2.38
N GLU A 128 5.24 -11.83 -3.25
CA GLU A 128 6.33 -11.86 -4.22
C GLU A 128 6.26 -10.72 -5.25
N ALA A 129 7.41 -10.39 -5.82
CA ALA A 129 7.53 -9.45 -6.92
C ALA A 129 6.64 -9.87 -8.11
N GLY A 130 5.92 -8.90 -8.69
CA GLY A 130 5.08 -9.15 -9.85
C GLY A 130 3.76 -9.85 -9.53
N PHE A 131 3.32 -9.84 -8.26
CA PHE A 131 2.03 -10.36 -7.83
C PHE A 131 1.18 -9.28 -7.13
N HIS A 132 -0.10 -9.58 -6.98
CA HIS A 132 -1.06 -8.76 -6.26
C HIS A 132 -2.12 -9.62 -5.57
N TRP A 133 -2.78 -8.99 -4.60
CA TRP A 133 -3.97 -9.47 -3.92
C TRP A 133 -5.14 -8.58 -4.26
N ARG A 134 -6.12 -9.08 -5.01
CA ARG A 134 -7.33 -8.32 -5.36
C ARG A 134 -8.36 -8.29 -4.24
N ASP A 135 -8.33 -9.19 -3.28
CA ASP A 135 -9.38 -9.30 -2.28
C ASP A 135 -8.83 -9.98 -1.03
N LEU A 136 -8.47 -9.16 -0.02
CA LEU A 136 -7.93 -9.66 1.23
C LEU A 136 -8.98 -10.33 2.12
N THR A 137 -10.28 -10.20 1.82
CA THR A 137 -11.33 -10.95 2.54
C THR A 137 -11.21 -12.46 2.30
N ARG A 138 -10.55 -12.84 1.20
CA ARG A 138 -10.30 -14.23 0.78
C ARG A 138 -8.94 -14.75 1.18
N VAL A 139 -8.12 -13.94 1.86
CA VAL A 139 -6.79 -14.34 2.31
C VAL A 139 -6.89 -14.70 3.79
N PRO A 140 -6.94 -16.00 4.12
CA PRO A 140 -7.19 -16.43 5.48
C PRO A 140 -6.02 -16.09 6.40
N ARG A 141 -6.35 -15.83 7.68
CA ARG A 141 -5.42 -15.46 8.74
C ARG A 141 -5.71 -16.24 10.03
N GLY A 142 -4.69 -16.35 10.88
CA GLY A 142 -4.77 -17.08 12.15
C GLY A 142 -4.70 -18.59 11.99
N PHE A 143 -4.56 -19.30 13.12
CA PHE A 143 -4.35 -20.75 13.15
C PHE A 143 -5.54 -21.57 12.63
N LEU A 144 -6.78 -21.10 12.89
CA LEU A 144 -8.01 -21.79 12.46
C LEU A 144 -8.57 -21.26 11.14
N HIS A 145 -7.90 -20.31 10.48
CA HIS A 145 -8.37 -19.67 9.24
C HIS A 145 -9.78 -19.05 9.34
N THR A 146 -10.20 -18.67 10.55
CA THR A 146 -11.51 -18.04 10.82
C THR A 146 -11.51 -16.53 10.61
N GLN A 147 -10.33 -15.94 10.40
CA GLN A 147 -10.12 -14.53 10.13
C GLN A 147 -9.49 -14.35 8.75
N ASN A 148 -9.39 -13.10 8.28
CA ASN A 148 -8.74 -12.77 7.02
C ASN A 148 -7.83 -11.54 7.18
N TRP A 149 -7.15 -11.17 6.10
CA TRP A 149 -6.22 -10.04 6.04
C TRP A 149 -6.87 -8.71 5.67
N ASN A 150 -8.19 -8.68 5.46
CA ASN A 150 -8.88 -7.45 5.12
C ASN A 150 -8.90 -6.50 6.32
N ASP A 151 -8.54 -5.24 6.08
CA ASP A 151 -8.67 -4.18 7.08
C ASP A 151 -7.90 -4.45 8.38
N ILE A 152 -6.71 -5.01 8.27
CA ILE A 152 -5.86 -5.29 9.43
C ILE A 152 -4.38 -4.96 9.23
N ILE A 153 -3.98 -4.55 8.03
CA ILE A 153 -2.58 -4.22 7.79
C ILE A 153 -2.25 -2.89 8.46
N SER A 154 -1.30 -2.92 9.40
CA SER A 154 -0.86 -1.76 10.19
C SER A 154 0.58 -1.34 9.93
N SER A 155 1.42 -2.22 9.39
CA SER A 155 2.80 -1.87 9.00
C SER A 155 3.30 -2.64 7.79
N VAL A 156 4.25 -2.04 7.06
CA VAL A 156 4.72 -2.53 5.74
C VAL A 156 6.22 -2.32 5.57
N SER A 157 6.88 -3.30 4.96
CA SER A 157 8.30 -3.26 4.60
C SER A 157 8.44 -3.60 3.12
N VAL A 158 8.89 -2.61 2.37
CA VAL A 158 9.00 -2.63 0.91
C VAL A 158 10.46 -2.78 0.54
N CYS A 159 10.77 -3.92 -0.08
CA CYS A 159 12.13 -4.27 -0.45
C CYS A 159 12.47 -3.71 -1.86
N ALA A 160 12.77 -4.56 -2.85
CA ALA A 160 13.32 -4.13 -4.13
C ALA A 160 12.34 -3.37 -5.06
N PHE A 161 11.03 -3.50 -4.84
CA PHE A 161 10.00 -3.03 -5.77
C PHE A 161 8.95 -2.17 -5.11
N ASN A 162 8.35 -1.28 -5.88
CA ASN A 162 7.31 -0.38 -5.40
C ASN A 162 6.05 -1.16 -5.03
N VAL A 163 5.32 -0.67 -4.04
CA VAL A 163 4.11 -1.28 -3.52
C VAL A 163 3.01 -0.25 -3.46
N GLU A 164 1.79 -0.71 -3.69
CA GLU A 164 0.61 0.12 -3.52
C GLU A 164 -0.46 -0.64 -2.76
N LEU A 165 -0.91 -0.03 -1.67
CA LEU A 165 -2.01 -0.50 -0.83
C LEU A 165 -3.30 0.20 -1.27
N PHE A 166 -4.42 -0.48 -1.19
CA PHE A 166 -5.73 0.05 -1.57
C PHE A 166 -6.72 -0.15 -0.44
N ASP A 167 -7.56 0.86 -0.20
CA ASP A 167 -8.55 0.84 0.88
C ASP A 167 -9.86 0.13 0.53
N ASP A 168 -9.94 -0.42 -0.68
CA ASP A 168 -11.04 -1.28 -1.11
C ASP A 168 -10.49 -2.51 -1.85
N ILE A 169 -11.35 -3.52 -2.00
CA ILE A 169 -11.05 -4.67 -2.83
C ILE A 169 -10.91 -4.26 -4.30
N HIS A 170 -10.41 -5.20 -5.10
CA HIS A 170 -10.19 -5.10 -6.53
C HIS A 170 -9.23 -3.99 -6.96
N LEU A 171 -8.26 -3.66 -6.11
CA LEU A 171 -7.23 -2.63 -6.36
C LEU A 171 -7.88 -1.27 -6.66
N SER A 172 -8.91 -0.93 -5.87
CA SER A 172 -9.74 0.25 -6.07
C SER A 172 -9.77 1.15 -4.82
N GLY A 173 -10.48 2.28 -4.90
CA GLY A 173 -10.54 3.26 -3.82
C GLY A 173 -9.28 4.13 -3.67
N ALA A 174 -9.06 4.60 -2.44
CA ALA A 174 -7.88 5.36 -2.06
C ALA A 174 -6.66 4.44 -2.08
N ARG A 175 -5.55 4.95 -2.60
CA ARG A 175 -4.31 4.18 -2.71
C ARG A 175 -3.17 4.83 -1.98
N PHE A 176 -2.35 4.02 -1.31
CA PHE A 176 -1.16 4.45 -0.60
C PHE A 176 0.07 3.84 -1.27
N PHE A 177 0.81 4.69 -1.98
CA PHE A 177 2.01 4.31 -2.71
C PHE A 177 3.23 4.37 -1.79
N ILE A 178 4.01 3.29 -1.82
CA ILE A 178 5.25 3.15 -1.06
C ILE A 178 6.36 2.79 -2.06
N ASP A 179 7.33 3.69 -2.20
CA ASP A 179 8.47 3.45 -3.08
C ASP A 179 9.34 2.30 -2.53
N ARG A 180 10.08 1.64 -3.42
CA ARG A 180 11.08 0.64 -3.05
C ARG A 180 12.03 1.15 -1.97
N HIS A 181 12.60 0.21 -1.22
CA HIS A 181 13.56 0.47 -0.14
C HIS A 181 13.00 1.28 1.04
N ASN A 182 11.67 1.31 1.19
CA ASN A 182 11.03 1.99 2.30
C ASN A 182 10.43 1.01 3.31
N ARG A 183 10.35 1.48 4.54
CA ARG A 183 9.65 0.81 5.64
C ARG A 183 8.71 1.81 6.27
N ILE A 184 7.46 1.40 6.45
CA ILE A 184 6.43 2.13 7.17
C ILE A 184 6.09 1.31 8.42
N PRO A 185 6.74 1.60 9.55
CA PRO A 185 6.53 0.83 10.77
C PRO A 185 5.13 1.07 11.37
N ASP A 186 4.42 2.12 11.00
CA ASP A 186 3.07 2.39 11.50
C ASP A 186 2.30 3.19 10.43
N LEU A 187 1.12 2.70 10.06
CA LEU A 187 0.21 3.34 9.10
C LEU A 187 -0.77 4.31 9.78
N THR A 188 -0.88 4.29 11.11
CA THR A 188 -1.75 5.17 11.92
C THR A 188 -1.51 6.64 11.63
N PRO A 189 -0.26 7.15 11.58
CA PRO A 189 -0.02 8.57 11.33
C PRO A 189 -0.62 9.05 10.00
N PHE A 190 -0.74 8.15 9.02
CA PHE A 190 -1.26 8.45 7.68
C PHE A 190 -2.76 8.20 7.54
N GLY A 191 -3.45 7.79 8.60
CA GLY A 191 -4.87 7.42 8.55
C GLY A 191 -5.14 6.16 7.72
N PHE A 192 -4.11 5.34 7.44
CA PHE A 192 -4.18 4.14 6.59
C PHE A 192 -4.07 2.81 7.37
N ASN A 193 -4.02 2.89 8.71
CA ASN A 193 -4.02 1.71 9.58
C ASN A 193 -5.30 0.90 9.41
N ASP A 194 -5.20 -0.42 9.35
CA ASP A 194 -6.37 -1.31 9.25
C ASP A 194 -7.32 -0.96 8.10
N ARG A 195 -6.77 -0.40 7.02
CA ARG A 195 -7.56 0.00 5.84
C ARG A 195 -7.30 -0.82 4.60
N THR A 196 -6.20 -1.56 4.54
CA THR A 196 -5.84 -2.23 3.29
C THR A 196 -6.77 -3.42 3.04
N SER A 197 -7.43 -3.41 1.88
CA SER A 197 -8.33 -4.48 1.42
C SER A 197 -7.83 -5.16 0.15
N SER A 198 -6.86 -4.55 -0.55
CA SER A 198 -6.12 -5.14 -1.66
C SER A 198 -4.75 -4.46 -1.82
N PHE A 199 -3.77 -5.12 -2.41
CA PHE A 199 -2.46 -4.51 -2.67
C PHE A 199 -1.67 -5.20 -3.78
N ILE A 200 -0.70 -4.47 -4.36
CA ILE A 200 0.16 -4.93 -5.45
C ILE A 200 1.63 -4.68 -5.15
N ASN A 201 2.47 -5.64 -5.51
CA ASN A 201 3.92 -5.49 -5.61
C ASN A 201 4.30 -5.43 -7.11
N TYR A 202 4.84 -4.30 -7.56
CA TYR A 202 4.99 -3.97 -8.98
C TYR A 202 6.07 -4.75 -9.74
N GLY A 203 6.89 -5.57 -9.07
CA GLY A 203 8.12 -6.16 -9.62
C GLY A 203 8.06 -6.81 -11.00
#